data_AF-A0A410RIL4-F1
#
_entry.id   AF-A0A410RIL4-F1
#
_cell.length_a   1.000
_cell.length_b   1.000
_cell.length_c   1.000
_cell.angle_alpha   90.00
_cell.angle_beta   90.00
_cell.angle_gamma   90.00
#
_symmetry.space_group_name_H-M   'P 1'
#
loop_
_entity.id
_entity.type
_entity.pdbx_description
1 polymer ?
#
loop_
_entity_poly.entity_id
_entity_poly.type
_entity_poly.pdbx_seq_one_letter_code
_entity_poly.pdbx_strand_id
1 'polypeptide(L)'
;MTRILGVSLLLLAMACAQPAATPGVVQINARDIPDRIPGPMPGFGPFDTYSDALISACSMMLKQPHATAGRKSDMNFRLRWDLSQEYCAWVYYTPDERFEMSMMSVTTIQDSRGKRSCRLPPKVDDARYPPESLGYVYLLHTHPYEGELTEPDIRYIVAMGLEHGWEVKTKAGMLRLSLVAFFSASSDPANPTCDGFFQYTPTTGDLSKWTQERNQWRHKSIGSVKWIDSQHYRIDRH
;
A
#
# COMPACT_ATOMS: atom_id res chain seq x y z
N MET A 1 52.27 51.67 5.65
CA MET A 1 51.38 51.21 6.74
C MET A 1 49.95 51.59 6.37
N THR A 2 49.41 51.03 5.29
CA THR A 2 48.62 49.77 5.17
C THR A 2 47.20 49.91 5.76
N ARG A 3 46.25 50.32 4.91
CA ARG A 3 44.80 50.25 5.14
C ARG A 3 44.33 48.85 4.77
N ILE A 4 43.63 48.18 5.70
CA ILE A 4 43.07 46.84 5.50
C ILE A 4 41.72 47.00 4.78
N LEU A 5 41.64 46.45 3.56
CA LEU A 5 40.38 46.24 2.83
C LEU A 5 39.65 45.06 3.47
N GLY A 6 38.44 45.32 4.00
CA GLY A 6 37.51 44.28 4.42
C GLY A 6 36.86 43.65 3.19
N VAL A 7 37.20 42.39 2.91
CA VAL A 7 36.53 41.56 1.90
C VAL A 7 35.32 40.91 2.57
N SER A 8 34.12 41.30 2.17
CA SER A 8 32.88 40.63 2.56
C SER A 8 32.82 39.25 1.91
N LEU A 9 32.93 38.21 2.73
CA LEU A 9 32.77 36.81 2.33
C LEU A 9 31.27 36.54 2.09
N LEU A 10 30.85 36.41 0.82
CA LEU A 10 29.54 35.88 0.45
C LEU A 10 29.51 34.37 0.75
N LEU A 11 28.93 34.00 1.89
CA LEU A 11 28.56 32.62 2.21
C LEU A 11 27.34 32.24 1.35
N LEU A 12 27.57 31.53 0.24
CA LEU A 12 26.51 30.78 -0.44
C LEU A 12 26.04 29.65 0.49
N ALA A 13 24.94 29.88 1.19
CA ALA A 13 24.19 28.83 1.86
C ALA A 13 23.61 27.88 0.80
N MET A 14 24.24 26.72 0.61
CA MET A 14 23.61 25.58 -0.05
C MET A 14 22.53 25.04 0.88
N ALA A 15 21.34 25.65 0.85
CA ALA A 15 20.16 25.08 1.48
C ALA A 15 19.85 23.75 0.78
N CYS A 16 19.97 22.64 1.52
CA CYS A 16 19.49 21.35 1.06
C CYS A 16 17.98 21.47 0.85
N ALA A 17 17.54 21.57 -0.40
CA ALA A 17 16.13 21.52 -0.73
C ALA A 17 15.57 20.18 -0.23
N GLN A 18 14.57 20.22 0.64
CA GLN A 18 13.84 19.01 1.00
C GLN A 18 13.23 18.42 -0.28
N PRO A 19 13.28 17.09 -0.48
CA PRO A 19 12.61 16.47 -1.61
C PRO A 19 11.15 16.92 -1.64
N ALA A 20 10.65 17.30 -2.81
CA ALA A 20 9.24 17.61 -2.97
C ALA A 20 8.40 16.39 -2.55
N ALA A 21 7.29 16.64 -1.84
CA ALA A 21 6.37 15.58 -1.47
C ALA A 21 5.87 14.84 -2.74
N THR A 22 5.89 13.51 -2.71
CA THR A 22 5.36 12.72 -3.82
C THR A 22 3.85 12.96 -3.93
N PRO A 23 3.34 13.43 -5.07
CA PRO A 23 1.91 13.69 -5.23
C PRO A 23 1.07 12.46 -4.87
N GLY A 24 0.01 12.66 -4.09
CA GLY A 24 -0.86 11.56 -3.68
C GLY A 24 -0.31 10.66 -2.57
N VAL A 25 0.84 10.98 -1.99
CA VAL A 25 1.45 10.24 -0.88
C VAL A 25 1.51 11.09 0.39
N VAL A 26 1.01 10.53 1.49
CA VAL A 26 1.08 11.07 2.85
C VAL A 26 2.19 10.37 3.61
N GLN A 27 3.15 11.13 4.12
CA GLN A 27 4.21 10.58 4.96
C GLN A 27 3.72 10.47 6.40
N ILE A 28 3.75 9.27 6.97
CA ILE A 28 3.22 8.96 8.31
C ILE A 28 4.36 8.67 9.28
N ASN A 29 4.27 9.26 10.47
CA ASN A 29 5.15 8.94 11.59
C ASN A 29 4.68 7.63 12.23
N ALA A 30 5.56 6.63 12.33
CA ALA A 30 5.23 5.34 12.92
C ALA A 30 4.78 5.43 14.39
N ARG A 31 5.16 6.50 15.10
CA ARG A 31 4.83 6.72 16.52
C ARG A 31 3.54 7.50 16.72
N ASP A 32 3.02 8.12 15.67
CA ASP A 32 1.84 8.99 15.70
C ASP A 32 1.08 8.80 14.39
N ILE A 33 0.27 7.74 14.37
CA ILE A 33 -0.54 7.36 13.20
C ILE A 33 -1.83 8.19 13.30
N PRO A 34 -2.13 9.05 12.31
CA PRO A 34 -3.36 9.81 12.34
C PRO A 34 -4.57 8.87 12.18
N ASP A 35 -5.71 9.29 12.69
CA ASP A 35 -6.95 8.49 12.58
C ASP A 35 -7.52 8.46 11.16
N ARG A 36 -7.10 9.39 10.30
CA ARG A 36 -7.63 9.57 8.95
C ARG A 36 -6.55 9.74 7.89
N ILE A 37 -6.85 9.28 6.68
CA ILE A 37 -6.08 9.53 5.47
C ILE A 37 -6.96 10.25 4.43
N PRO A 38 -6.49 11.30 3.74
CA PRO A 38 -7.30 12.00 2.77
C PRO A 38 -7.69 11.12 1.58
N GLY A 39 -8.85 11.40 0.99
CA GLY A 39 -9.30 10.86 -0.28
C GLY A 39 -10.23 11.84 -1.01
N PRO A 40 -10.55 11.59 -2.29
CA PRO A 40 -9.98 10.52 -3.11
C PRO A 40 -8.61 10.85 -3.69
N MET A 41 -7.88 9.81 -4.11
CA MET A 41 -6.61 9.93 -4.83
C MET A 41 -6.83 10.61 -6.19
N PRO A 42 -6.18 11.76 -6.46
CA PRO A 42 -6.27 12.41 -7.76
C PRO A 42 -5.79 11.51 -8.90
N GLY A 43 -6.59 11.41 -9.96
CA GLY A 43 -6.23 10.64 -11.16
C GLY A 43 -6.33 9.12 -11.02
N PHE A 44 -6.89 8.61 -9.92
CA PHE A 44 -7.14 7.18 -9.74
C PHE A 44 -8.47 6.75 -10.39
N GLY A 45 -9.60 7.22 -9.86
CA GLY A 45 -10.94 6.82 -10.27
C GLY A 45 -11.85 8.04 -10.53
N PRO A 46 -13.18 7.90 -10.37
CA PRO A 46 -13.91 6.74 -9.83
C PRO A 46 -14.01 5.54 -10.81
N PHE A 47 -14.22 4.33 -10.25
CA PHE A 47 -14.44 3.09 -11.01
C PHE A 47 -15.81 2.46 -10.77
N ASP A 48 -16.26 1.68 -11.75
CA ASP A 48 -17.55 0.98 -11.70
C ASP A 48 -17.47 -0.38 -11.03
N THR A 49 -16.30 -1.02 -11.12
CA THR A 49 -16.06 -2.35 -10.57
C THR A 49 -14.88 -2.33 -9.60
N TYR A 50 -14.95 -3.18 -8.58
CA TYR A 50 -13.86 -3.35 -7.62
C TYR A 50 -12.60 -3.93 -8.29
N SER A 51 -12.76 -4.72 -9.36
CA SER A 51 -11.65 -5.32 -10.10
C SER A 51 -10.86 -4.26 -10.85
N ASP A 52 -11.53 -3.33 -11.55
CA ASP A 52 -10.86 -2.25 -12.26
C ASP A 52 -10.13 -1.32 -11.30
N ALA A 53 -10.73 -1.02 -10.14
CA ALA A 53 -10.09 -0.29 -9.07
C ALA A 53 -8.83 -1.02 -8.58
N LEU A 54 -8.91 -2.32 -8.32
CA LEU A 54 -7.78 -3.11 -7.82
C LEU A 54 -6.60 -3.13 -8.81
N ILE A 55 -6.86 -3.37 -10.10
CA ILE A 55 -5.81 -3.43 -11.13
C ILE A 55 -5.18 -2.05 -11.38
N SER A 56 -6.00 -1.00 -11.38
CA SER A 56 -5.52 0.38 -11.47
C SER A 56 -4.64 0.74 -10.28
N ALA A 57 -5.01 0.28 -9.07
CA ALA A 57 -4.27 0.57 -7.85
C ALA A 57 -2.90 -0.10 -7.87
N CYS A 58 -2.84 -1.36 -8.29
CA CYS A 58 -1.59 -2.09 -8.45
C CYS A 58 -0.58 -1.31 -9.32
N SER A 59 -1.03 -0.86 -10.50
CA SER A 59 -0.18 -0.10 -11.43
C SER A 59 0.25 1.25 -10.85
N MET A 60 -0.63 1.94 -10.14
CA MET A 60 -0.32 3.26 -9.56
C MET A 60 0.62 3.17 -8.35
N MET A 61 0.40 2.18 -7.46
CA MET A 61 1.18 1.98 -6.24
C MET A 61 2.60 1.47 -6.56
N LEU A 62 2.74 0.51 -7.49
CA LEU A 62 4.05 -0.01 -7.85
C LEU A 62 4.94 1.00 -8.58
N LYS A 63 4.35 2.03 -9.21
CA LYS A 63 5.10 3.15 -9.84
C LYS A 63 5.65 4.16 -8.84
N GLN A 64 5.29 4.06 -7.57
CA GLN A 64 5.86 4.97 -6.57
C GLN A 64 7.36 4.73 -6.40
N PRO A 65 8.14 5.78 -6.11
CA PRO A 65 9.58 5.65 -5.90
C PRO A 65 9.90 4.57 -4.87
N HIS A 66 10.78 3.64 -5.23
CA HIS A 66 11.24 2.57 -4.32
C HIS A 66 10.15 1.58 -3.85
N ALA A 67 8.97 1.56 -4.49
CA ALA A 67 7.93 0.56 -4.19
C ALA A 67 8.35 -0.87 -4.54
N THR A 68 9.36 -1.04 -5.41
CA THR A 68 9.91 -2.35 -5.81
C THR A 68 11.43 -2.42 -5.71
N ALA A 69 11.92 -3.59 -5.32
CA ALA A 69 13.30 -4.03 -5.39
C ALA A 69 13.58 -4.93 -6.62
N GLY A 70 12.55 -5.28 -7.39
CA GLY A 70 12.62 -6.20 -8.51
C GLY A 70 12.80 -7.65 -8.06
N ARG A 71 13.40 -8.49 -8.92
CA ARG A 71 13.58 -9.92 -8.63
C ARG A 71 14.73 -10.13 -7.66
N LYS A 72 14.58 -11.08 -6.73
CA LYS A 72 15.64 -11.50 -5.79
C LYS A 72 16.93 -11.95 -6.48
N SER A 73 16.82 -12.46 -7.71
CA SER A 73 17.94 -12.92 -8.54
C SER A 73 18.75 -11.79 -9.17
N ASP A 74 18.27 -10.55 -9.15
CA ASP A 74 18.94 -9.44 -9.82
C ASP A 74 20.19 -8.99 -9.06
N MET A 75 21.25 -8.64 -9.79
CA MET A 75 22.55 -8.22 -9.22
C MET A 75 22.44 -7.08 -8.19
N ASN A 76 21.56 -6.11 -8.43
CA ASN A 76 21.37 -4.94 -7.57
C ASN A 76 20.21 -5.08 -6.58
N PHE A 77 19.64 -6.29 -6.42
CA PHE A 77 18.48 -6.51 -5.55
C PHE A 77 18.73 -6.00 -4.14
N ARG A 78 19.88 -6.32 -3.53
CA ARG A 78 20.19 -5.96 -2.14
C ARG A 78 20.14 -4.45 -1.92
N LEU A 79 20.76 -3.68 -2.81
CA LEU A 79 20.76 -2.22 -2.75
C LEU A 79 19.33 -1.67 -2.88
N ARG A 80 18.56 -2.15 -3.86
CA ARG A 80 17.19 -1.68 -4.07
C ARG A 80 16.29 -2.04 -2.89
N TRP A 81 16.41 -3.26 -2.36
CA TRP A 81 15.73 -3.72 -1.16
C TRP A 81 16.02 -2.83 0.06
N ASP A 82 17.29 -2.48 0.28
CA ASP A 82 17.67 -1.64 1.41
C ASP A 82 17.02 -0.23 1.31
N LEU A 83 16.79 0.25 0.08
CA LEU A 83 16.12 1.53 -0.22
C LEU A 83 14.59 1.43 -0.35
N SER A 84 14.03 0.22 -0.41
CA SER A 84 12.61 0.02 -0.71
C SER A 84 11.68 0.56 0.37
N GLN A 85 10.49 0.96 -0.04
CA GLN A 85 9.41 1.43 0.81
C GLN A 85 8.13 0.65 0.49
N GLU A 86 7.30 0.40 1.51
CA GLU A 86 5.93 -0.03 1.26
C GLU A 86 5.00 1.17 1.27
N TYR A 87 4.05 1.16 0.34
CA TYR A 87 2.96 2.11 0.25
C TYR A 87 1.67 1.39 0.62
N CYS A 88 0.81 2.01 1.42
CA CYS A 88 -0.51 1.49 1.75
C CYS A 88 -1.62 2.40 1.22
N ALA A 89 -2.79 1.86 0.91
CA ALA A 89 -3.97 2.67 0.58
C ALA A 89 -5.26 1.88 0.88
N TRP A 90 -6.37 2.61 1.01
CA TRP A 90 -7.71 2.03 0.99
C TRP A 90 -8.29 2.08 -0.42
N VAL A 91 -8.91 1.00 -0.87
CA VAL A 91 -10.00 1.08 -1.85
C VAL A 91 -11.32 1.00 -1.11
N TYR A 92 -12.17 2.00 -1.35
CA TYR A 92 -13.47 2.15 -0.69
C TYR A 92 -14.58 2.41 -1.70
N TYR A 93 -15.81 2.09 -1.29
CA TYR A 93 -17.04 2.24 -2.03
C TYR A 93 -17.81 3.44 -1.49
N THR A 94 -18.32 4.28 -2.40
CA THR A 94 -18.98 5.54 -2.07
C THR A 94 -20.51 5.44 -2.14
N PRO A 95 -21.25 6.36 -1.51
CA PRO A 95 -22.71 6.48 -1.68
C PRO A 95 -23.15 6.65 -3.15
N ASP A 96 -22.29 7.17 -4.02
CA ASP A 96 -22.55 7.32 -5.46
C ASP A 96 -22.32 6.04 -6.26
N GLU A 97 -22.17 4.90 -5.58
CA GLU A 97 -22.02 3.57 -6.16
C GLU A 97 -20.76 3.39 -7.03
N ARG A 98 -19.67 4.03 -6.60
CA ARG A 98 -18.35 3.97 -7.26
C ARG A 98 -17.28 3.48 -6.29
N PHE A 99 -16.19 2.95 -6.87
CA PHE A 99 -14.98 2.58 -6.15
C PHE A 99 -13.91 3.65 -6.33
N GLU A 100 -13.32 4.07 -5.23
CA GLU A 100 -12.27 5.08 -5.17
C GLU A 100 -11.12 4.61 -4.27
N MET A 101 -10.02 5.36 -4.28
CA MET A 101 -8.83 5.05 -3.47
C MET A 101 -8.48 6.24 -2.60
N SER A 102 -8.02 6.00 -1.37
CA SER A 102 -7.43 7.06 -0.55
C SER A 102 -6.10 7.52 -1.16
N MET A 103 -5.56 8.63 -0.67
CA MET A 103 -4.13 8.88 -0.81
C MET A 103 -3.34 7.67 -0.30
N MET A 104 -2.12 7.49 -0.81
CA MET A 104 -1.22 6.47 -0.32
C MET A 104 -0.56 6.95 0.97
N SER A 105 -0.29 6.05 1.90
CA SER A 105 0.60 6.33 3.03
C SER A 105 1.93 5.64 2.88
N VAL A 106 2.98 6.30 3.36
CA VAL A 106 4.32 5.72 3.49
C VAL A 106 4.89 6.11 4.84
N THR A 107 5.63 5.21 5.48
CA THR A 107 6.20 5.49 6.82
C THR A 107 7.60 6.08 6.71
N THR A 108 7.85 7.18 7.44
CA THR A 108 9.13 7.93 7.48
C THR A 108 10.32 7.05 7.86
N ILE A 109 10.10 6.11 8.78
CA ILE A 109 11.09 5.20 9.32
C ILE A 109 10.65 3.78 8.94
N GLN A 110 11.29 3.25 7.91
CA GLN A 110 11.19 1.83 7.57
C GLN A 110 12.13 1.07 8.53
N ASP A 111 11.67 0.79 9.75
CA ASP A 111 12.50 0.29 10.86
C ASP A 111 13.29 -1.01 10.54
N SER A 112 14.56 -1.03 10.94
CA SER A 112 15.50 -2.17 10.95
C SER A 112 15.77 -2.87 9.59
N ARG A 113 16.91 -3.56 9.47
CA ARG A 113 17.41 -4.24 8.25
C ARG A 113 16.55 -5.43 7.74
N GLY A 114 15.25 -5.47 8.01
CA GLY A 114 14.41 -6.62 7.64
C GLY A 114 12.89 -6.43 7.69
N LYS A 115 12.37 -5.25 7.99
CA LYS A 115 10.92 -4.99 7.95
C LYS A 115 10.67 -3.72 7.15
N ARG A 116 9.96 -3.87 6.03
CA ARG A 116 9.33 -2.76 5.32
C ARG A 116 7.85 -2.90 5.63
N SER A 117 7.24 -1.81 6.05
CA SER A 117 5.83 -1.80 6.41
C SER A 117 5.33 -0.38 6.26
N CYS A 118 4.14 -0.22 5.71
CA CYS A 118 3.41 1.02 5.78
C CYS A 118 2.43 1.01 6.96
N ARG A 119 2.12 2.21 7.46
CA ARG A 119 1.02 2.44 8.39
C ARG A 119 -0.10 3.11 7.62
N LEU A 120 -1.30 2.54 7.65
CA LEU A 120 -2.47 3.10 6.97
C LEU A 120 -3.47 3.56 8.01
N PRO A 121 -3.85 4.84 8.09
CA PRO A 121 -4.93 5.30 8.96
C PRO A 121 -6.21 4.49 8.74
N PRO A 122 -6.97 4.19 9.80
CA PRO A 122 -8.15 3.33 9.68
C PRO A 122 -9.23 3.96 8.80
N LYS A 123 -9.38 5.30 8.81
CA LYS A 123 -10.48 5.97 8.14
C LYS A 123 -10.03 6.79 6.94
N VAL A 124 -10.85 6.83 5.89
CA VAL A 124 -10.69 7.77 4.78
C VAL A 124 -11.44 9.08 5.11
N ASP A 125 -10.79 10.21 4.83
CA ASP A 125 -11.37 11.55 4.85
C ASP A 125 -11.67 11.99 3.42
N ASP A 126 -12.87 11.65 2.95
CA ASP A 126 -13.41 12.11 1.68
C ASP A 126 -14.42 13.22 1.95
N ALA A 127 -14.07 14.46 1.64
CA ALA A 127 -14.89 15.64 1.98
C ALA A 127 -16.29 15.63 1.34
N ARG A 128 -16.55 14.75 0.36
CA ARG A 128 -17.86 14.62 -0.29
C ARG A 128 -18.86 13.86 0.56
N TYR A 129 -18.40 12.99 1.47
CA TYR A 129 -19.27 12.07 2.20
C TYR A 129 -18.89 11.98 3.68
N PRO A 130 -19.85 11.70 4.57
CA PRO A 130 -19.51 11.47 5.97
C PRO A 130 -18.75 10.12 6.12
N PRO A 131 -17.76 10.02 7.04
CA PRO A 131 -16.86 8.86 7.11
C PRO A 131 -17.55 7.49 7.27
N GLU A 132 -18.68 7.44 7.97
CA GLU A 132 -19.47 6.24 8.23
C GLU A 132 -20.24 5.73 7.01
N SER A 133 -20.35 6.54 5.95
CA SER A 133 -21.02 6.16 4.71
C SER A 133 -20.12 5.44 3.72
N LEU A 134 -18.81 5.40 3.99
CA LEU A 134 -17.82 4.76 3.12
C LEU A 134 -17.71 3.27 3.44
N GLY A 135 -17.76 2.43 2.40
CA GLY A 135 -17.57 0.99 2.52
C GLY A 135 -16.13 0.57 2.22
N TYR A 136 -15.40 0.00 3.18
CA TYR A 136 -14.01 -0.41 3.01
C TYR A 136 -13.91 -1.78 2.33
N VAL A 137 -13.26 -1.85 1.17
CA VAL A 137 -13.24 -3.05 0.31
C VAL A 137 -11.87 -3.72 0.31
N TYR A 138 -10.82 -2.96 0.01
CA TYR A 138 -9.45 -3.47 0.03
C TYR A 138 -8.53 -2.61 0.87
N LEU A 139 -7.79 -3.27 1.75
CA LEU A 139 -6.55 -2.72 2.28
C LEU A 139 -5.43 -3.13 1.33
N LEU A 140 -4.79 -2.14 0.72
CA LEU A 140 -3.73 -2.35 -0.25
C LEU A 140 -2.39 -2.05 0.39
N HIS A 141 -1.37 -2.85 0.06
CA HIS A 141 0.02 -2.42 0.18
C HIS A 141 0.91 -2.98 -0.94
N THR A 142 2.13 -2.44 -1.06
CA THR A 142 3.14 -2.96 -1.98
C THR A 142 4.16 -3.79 -1.23
N HIS A 143 4.48 -4.98 -1.73
CA HIS A 143 5.70 -5.69 -1.38
C HIS A 143 6.84 -5.29 -2.34
N PRO A 144 8.05 -4.99 -1.82
CA PRO A 144 9.18 -4.69 -2.69
C PRO A 144 9.64 -5.85 -3.57
N TYR A 145 9.20 -7.07 -3.29
CA TYR A 145 9.44 -8.24 -4.13
C TYR A 145 8.27 -9.20 -3.98
N GLU A 146 8.28 -10.28 -4.75
CA GLU A 146 7.32 -11.37 -4.62
C GLU A 146 7.49 -12.15 -3.29
N GLY A 147 6.95 -11.58 -2.20
CA GLY A 147 6.92 -12.15 -0.86
C GLY A 147 5.48 -12.38 -0.39
N GLU A 148 5.28 -13.38 0.46
CA GLU A 148 3.96 -13.66 1.05
C GLU A 148 3.60 -12.65 2.15
N LEU A 149 2.30 -12.59 2.47
CA LEU A 149 1.77 -11.77 3.57
C LEU A 149 2.40 -12.15 4.91
N THR A 150 2.66 -11.15 5.72
CA THR A 150 3.27 -11.27 7.04
C THR A 150 2.22 -11.39 8.15
N GLU A 151 2.64 -11.83 9.34
CA GLU A 151 1.74 -11.85 10.50
C GLU A 151 1.16 -10.47 10.85
N PRO A 152 1.95 -9.37 10.82
CA PRO A 152 1.41 -8.02 10.94
C PRO A 152 0.29 -7.71 9.95
N ASP A 153 0.39 -8.13 8.69
CA ASP A 153 -0.64 -7.89 7.67
C ASP A 153 -1.95 -8.58 8.05
N ILE A 154 -1.86 -9.88 8.40
CA ILE A 154 -3.02 -10.69 8.82
C ILE A 154 -3.71 -10.07 10.03
N ARG A 155 -2.94 -9.65 11.05
CA ARG A 155 -3.50 -9.02 12.25
C ARG A 155 -4.12 -7.67 11.96
N TYR A 156 -3.49 -6.89 11.08
CA TYR A 156 -3.95 -5.53 10.79
C TYR A 156 -5.31 -5.53 10.09
N ILE A 157 -5.49 -6.35 9.05
CA ILE A 157 -6.79 -6.41 8.36
C ILE A 157 -7.91 -6.97 9.26
N VAL A 158 -7.59 -7.84 10.21
CA VAL A 158 -8.57 -8.30 11.20
C VAL A 158 -8.99 -7.17 12.13
N ALA A 159 -8.06 -6.33 12.58
CA ALA A 159 -8.42 -5.14 13.35
C ALA A 159 -9.32 -4.19 12.55
N MET A 160 -9.06 -4.04 11.25
CA MET A 160 -9.89 -3.20 10.37
C MET A 160 -11.29 -3.80 10.14
N GLY A 161 -11.42 -5.12 10.06
CA GLY A 161 -12.73 -5.76 9.98
C GLY A 161 -13.56 -5.61 11.27
N LEU A 162 -12.92 -5.51 12.43
CA LEU A 162 -13.59 -5.19 13.69
C LEU A 162 -14.06 -3.73 13.75
N GLU A 163 -13.29 -2.80 13.18
CA GLU A 163 -13.63 -1.36 13.14
C GLU A 163 -14.71 -1.04 12.10
N HIS A 164 -14.63 -1.62 10.89
CA HIS A 164 -15.45 -1.22 9.74
C HIS A 164 -16.52 -2.25 9.37
N GLY A 165 -16.48 -3.43 9.96
CA GLY A 165 -17.23 -4.58 9.49
C GLY A 165 -16.47 -5.35 8.41
N TRP A 166 -16.97 -6.55 8.11
CA TRP A 166 -16.29 -7.53 7.26
C TRP A 166 -16.74 -7.53 5.81
N GLU A 167 -17.91 -6.93 5.54
CA GLU A 167 -18.55 -6.97 4.25
C GLU A 167 -19.22 -5.62 3.94
N VAL A 168 -19.22 -5.24 2.67
CA VAL A 168 -19.80 -4.01 2.16
C VAL A 168 -20.82 -4.37 1.09
N LYS A 169 -22.03 -3.81 1.20
CA LYS A 169 -23.04 -3.92 0.14
C LYS A 169 -22.70 -2.95 -0.99
N THR A 170 -22.56 -3.48 -2.20
CA THR A 170 -22.31 -2.71 -3.42
C THR A 170 -23.34 -3.05 -4.49
N LYS A 171 -23.36 -2.31 -5.60
CA LYS A 171 -24.17 -2.67 -6.78
C LYS A 171 -23.79 -4.03 -7.39
N ALA A 172 -22.56 -4.50 -7.16
CA ALA A 172 -22.07 -5.82 -7.58
C ALA A 172 -22.43 -6.93 -6.58
N GLY A 173 -23.12 -6.61 -5.49
CA GLY A 173 -23.44 -7.52 -4.38
C GLY A 173 -22.60 -7.25 -3.14
N MET A 174 -22.56 -8.23 -2.25
CA MET A 174 -21.77 -8.16 -1.02
C MET A 174 -20.29 -8.44 -1.34
N LEU A 175 -19.42 -7.49 -1.05
CA LEU A 175 -17.97 -7.66 -1.14
C LEU A 175 -17.36 -7.83 0.24
N ARG A 176 -16.34 -8.69 0.36
CA ARG A 176 -15.63 -8.95 1.62
C ARG A 176 -14.39 -8.10 1.71
N LEU A 177 -14.20 -7.48 2.87
CA LEU A 177 -12.95 -6.81 3.21
C LEU A 177 -11.79 -7.79 3.00
N SER A 178 -10.79 -7.36 2.23
CA SER A 178 -9.60 -8.18 1.95
C SER A 178 -8.34 -7.32 2.01
N LEU A 179 -7.24 -7.95 2.41
CA LEU A 179 -5.90 -7.35 2.31
C LEU A 179 -5.24 -7.84 1.02
N VAL A 180 -4.60 -6.93 0.30
CA VAL A 180 -3.90 -7.21 -0.96
C VAL A 180 -2.49 -6.61 -0.93
N ALA A 181 -1.49 -7.44 -1.21
CA ALA A 181 -0.09 -7.05 -1.33
C ALA A 181 0.40 -7.18 -2.78
N PHE A 182 0.59 -6.07 -3.47
CA PHE A 182 1.06 -6.05 -4.86
C PHE A 182 2.56 -6.30 -4.95
N PHE A 183 3.00 -6.95 -6.02
CA PHE A 183 4.42 -7.05 -6.35
C PHE A 183 4.66 -6.88 -7.85
N SER A 184 5.90 -6.51 -8.18
CA SER A 184 6.42 -6.57 -9.55
C SER A 184 7.57 -7.57 -9.64
N ALA A 185 7.50 -8.42 -10.66
CA ALA A 185 8.55 -9.26 -11.18
C ALA A 185 9.14 -8.70 -12.50
N SER A 186 8.93 -7.42 -12.83
CA SER A 186 9.57 -6.75 -13.96
C SER A 186 11.09 -6.81 -13.86
N SER A 187 11.75 -7.00 -15.00
CA SER A 187 13.21 -6.83 -15.12
C SER A 187 13.64 -5.38 -15.31
N ASP A 188 12.69 -4.46 -15.47
CA ASP A 188 12.91 -3.01 -15.53
C ASP A 188 12.32 -2.34 -14.28
N PRO A 189 13.13 -2.11 -13.24
CA PRO A 189 12.68 -1.45 -12.01
C PRO A 189 12.27 0.02 -12.22
N ALA A 190 12.68 0.66 -13.32
CA ALA A 190 12.25 2.02 -13.62
C ALA A 190 10.82 2.06 -14.16
N ASN A 191 10.36 0.94 -14.75
CA ASN A 191 9.01 0.77 -15.27
C ASN A 191 8.40 -0.53 -14.71
N PRO A 192 8.05 -0.56 -13.40
CA PRO A 192 7.45 -1.75 -12.80
C PRO A 192 6.09 -2.06 -13.40
N THR A 193 5.82 -3.34 -13.59
CA THR A 193 4.55 -3.89 -14.05
C THR A 193 3.75 -4.45 -12.88
N CYS A 194 2.42 -4.51 -13.02
CA CYS A 194 1.56 -5.21 -12.07
C CYS A 194 1.59 -6.72 -12.37
N ASP A 195 2.59 -7.44 -11.85
CA ASP A 195 2.77 -8.86 -12.18
C ASP A 195 1.94 -9.79 -11.29
N GLY A 196 1.52 -9.32 -10.12
CA GLY A 196 0.70 -10.11 -9.23
C GLY A 196 0.45 -9.48 -7.87
N PHE A 197 -0.29 -10.21 -7.06
CA PHE A 197 -0.51 -9.88 -5.67
C PHE A 197 -0.80 -11.10 -4.81
N PHE A 198 -0.58 -10.94 -3.51
CA PHE A 198 -1.08 -11.86 -2.49
C PHE A 198 -2.35 -11.28 -1.89
N GLN A 199 -3.31 -12.14 -1.56
CA GLN A 199 -4.58 -11.73 -0.97
C GLN A 199 -4.88 -12.56 0.28
N TYR A 200 -5.39 -11.89 1.30
CA TYR A 200 -6.01 -12.51 2.46
C TYR A 200 -7.44 -12.00 2.64
N THR A 201 -8.40 -12.91 2.73
CA THR A 201 -9.80 -12.58 3.03
C THR A 201 -10.16 -13.13 4.42
N PRO A 202 -10.28 -12.29 5.47
CA PRO A 202 -10.44 -12.75 6.84
C PRO A 202 -11.64 -13.65 7.10
N THR A 203 -12.78 -13.37 6.46
CA THR A 203 -14.04 -14.11 6.68
C THR A 203 -14.02 -15.54 6.15
N THR A 204 -13.20 -15.82 5.13
CA THR A 204 -13.00 -17.18 4.59
C THR A 204 -11.73 -17.83 5.13
N GLY A 205 -10.79 -17.02 5.62
CA GLY A 205 -9.46 -17.45 5.97
C GLY A 205 -8.57 -17.71 4.75
N ASP A 206 -9.02 -17.47 3.52
CA ASP A 206 -8.26 -17.82 2.31
C ASP A 206 -6.99 -16.97 2.16
N LEU A 207 -5.86 -17.64 1.92
CA LEU A 207 -4.62 -17.03 1.46
C LEU A 207 -4.38 -17.46 0.01
N SER A 208 -4.36 -16.48 -0.88
CA SER A 208 -4.19 -16.71 -2.30
C SER A 208 -3.10 -15.83 -2.89
N LYS A 209 -2.57 -16.29 -4.02
CA LYS A 209 -1.67 -15.57 -4.89
C LYS A 209 -2.32 -15.45 -6.26
N TRP A 210 -2.29 -14.25 -6.79
CA TRP A 210 -2.74 -13.92 -8.13
C TRP A 210 -1.54 -13.49 -8.96
N THR A 211 -1.36 -14.08 -10.14
CA THR A 211 -0.31 -13.71 -11.08
C THR A 211 -0.89 -13.35 -12.43
N GLN A 212 -0.32 -12.34 -13.08
CA GLN A 212 -0.66 -11.99 -14.45
C GLN A 212 0.29 -12.72 -15.41
N GLU A 213 -0.24 -13.69 -16.14
CA GLU A 213 0.50 -14.44 -17.16
C GLU A 213 -0.21 -14.29 -18.51
N ARG A 214 0.49 -13.74 -19.52
CA ARG A 214 -0.05 -13.58 -20.89
C ARG A 214 -1.40 -12.85 -20.92
N ASN A 215 -1.53 -11.75 -20.18
CA ASN A 215 -2.75 -10.96 -20.01
C ASN A 215 -3.92 -11.71 -19.35
N GLN A 216 -3.66 -12.82 -18.67
CA GLN A 216 -4.66 -13.56 -17.89
C GLN A 216 -4.27 -13.61 -16.42
N TRP A 217 -5.24 -13.38 -15.54
CA TRP A 217 -5.07 -13.54 -14.11
C TRP A 217 -5.19 -15.02 -13.73
N ARG A 218 -4.17 -15.54 -13.07
CA ARG A 218 -4.13 -16.90 -12.53
C ARG A 218 -4.22 -16.85 -11.03
N HIS A 219 -5.16 -17.60 -10.50
CA HIS A 219 -5.35 -17.78 -9.07
C HIS A 219 -4.64 -19.05 -8.59
N LYS A 220 -3.90 -18.93 -7.48
CA LYS A 220 -3.33 -20.07 -6.75
C LYS A 220 -3.64 -19.89 -5.27
N SER A 221 -4.39 -20.81 -4.67
CA SER A 221 -4.49 -20.90 -3.21
C SER A 221 -3.14 -21.35 -2.65
N ILE A 222 -2.64 -20.64 -1.64
CA ILE A 222 -1.34 -20.91 -1.00
C ILE A 222 -1.50 -21.32 0.47
N GLY A 223 -2.68 -21.12 1.05
CA GLY A 223 -2.97 -21.56 2.40
C GLY A 223 -4.32 -21.10 2.91
N SER A 224 -4.56 -21.35 4.18
CA SER A 224 -5.63 -20.71 4.92
C SER A 224 -5.20 -20.33 6.33
N VAL A 225 -5.72 -19.21 6.83
CA VAL A 225 -5.60 -18.79 8.22
C VAL A 225 -6.72 -19.42 9.03
N LYS A 226 -6.35 -20.18 10.06
CA LYS A 226 -7.29 -20.76 11.04
C LYS A 226 -7.09 -20.10 12.39
N TRP A 227 -8.06 -19.29 12.79
CA TRP A 227 -8.11 -18.70 14.12
C TRP A 227 -8.40 -19.78 15.15
N ILE A 228 -7.56 -19.84 16.18
CA ILE A 228 -7.70 -20.75 17.32
C ILE A 228 -8.49 -20.02 18.41
N ASP A 229 -8.19 -18.75 18.61
CA ASP A 229 -8.90 -17.81 19.49
C ASP A 229 -8.75 -16.37 18.96
N SER A 230 -9.09 -15.35 19.75
CA SER A 230 -9.02 -13.94 19.34
C SER A 230 -7.59 -13.39 19.16
N GLN A 231 -6.57 -14.10 19.62
CA GLN A 231 -5.17 -13.68 19.60
C GLN A 231 -4.27 -14.62 18.81
N HIS A 232 -4.63 -15.90 18.70
CA HIS A 232 -3.81 -16.94 18.09
C HIS A 232 -4.47 -17.50 16.83
N TYR A 233 -3.66 -17.66 15.80
CA TYR A 233 -4.03 -18.36 14.59
C TYR A 233 -2.87 -19.22 14.11
N ARG A 234 -3.16 -20.16 13.21
CA ARG A 234 -2.18 -20.92 12.44
C ARG A 234 -2.42 -20.73 10.95
N ILE A 235 -1.36 -20.86 10.16
CA ILE A 235 -1.43 -20.86 8.70
C ILE A 235 -1.27 -22.30 8.22
N ASP A 236 -2.30 -22.82 7.57
CA ASP A 236 -2.31 -24.14 6.94
C ASP A 236 -1.92 -23.95 5.47
N ARG A 237 -0.68 -24.28 5.12
CA ARG A 237 -0.16 -24.13 3.76
C ARG A 237 -0.51 -25.34 2.89
N HIS A 238 -0.71 -25.08 1.59
CA HIS A 238 -0.93 -26.11 0.55
C HIS A 238 0.34 -26.45 -0.21
#